data_AF-A0A1I3VSG3-F1
#
_entry.id   AF-A0A1I3VSG3-F1
#
_cell.length_a   1.000
_cell.length_b   1.000
_cell.length_c   1.000
_cell.angle_alpha   90.00
_cell.angle_beta   90.00
_cell.angle_gamma   90.00
#
_symmetry.space_group_name_H-M   'P 1'
#
loop_
_entity.id
_entity.type
_entity.pdbx_description
1 polymer ?
#
loop_
_entity_poly.entity_id
_entity_poly.type
_entity_poly.pdbx_seq_one_letter_code
_entity_poly.pdbx_strand_id
1 'polypeptide(L)'
;MAQIGSFTRGDNGIYAGEIRTLTLRVKASIRPVERDHDKAPDHRVNAGGVEFGAGWTKAARETGAEYLSLKLDDPSFPAPIYATLTQGDDGEYKLIWSR
;
A
#
# COMPACT_ATOMS: atom_id res chain seq x y z
N MET A 1 13.14 6.17 6.77
CA MET A 1 12.16 5.23 6.18
C MET A 1 12.14 3.96 7.01
N ALA A 2 10.99 3.33 7.22
CA ALA A 2 10.88 2.10 7.99
C ALA A 2 9.89 1.14 7.31
N GLN A 3 10.22 -0.16 7.28
CA GLN A 3 9.27 -1.17 6.81
C GLN A 3 8.18 -1.34 7.85
N ILE A 4 6.94 -1.09 7.44
CA ILE A 4 5.72 -1.23 8.26
C ILE A 4 4.77 -2.29 7.70
N GLY A 5 5.21 -3.08 6.74
CA GLY A 5 4.40 -4.19 6.24
C GLY A 5 5.13 -5.06 5.23
N SER A 6 4.62 -6.28 5.10
CA SER A 6 5.06 -7.29 4.14
C SER A 6 3.82 -7.85 3.46
N PHE A 7 3.89 -7.94 2.13
CA PHE A 7 2.80 -8.36 1.27
C PHE A 7 3.28 -9.36 0.23
N THR A 8 2.36 -10.15 -0.29
CA THR A 8 2.54 -10.98 -1.47
C THR A 8 1.50 -10.60 -2.50
N ARG A 9 1.90 -10.52 -3.77
CA ARG A 9 0.99 -10.25 -4.89
C ARG A 9 0.44 -11.57 -5.42
N GLY A 10 -0.87 -11.72 -5.44
CA GLY A 10 -1.53 -12.85 -6.11
C GLY A 10 -1.70 -12.61 -7.61
N ASP A 11 -2.06 -13.67 -8.34
CA ASP A 11 -2.27 -13.63 -9.81
C ASP A 11 -3.38 -12.65 -10.24
N ASN A 12 -4.33 -12.37 -9.34
CA ASN A 12 -5.40 -11.39 -9.55
C ASN A 12 -4.97 -9.94 -9.32
N GLY A 13 -3.69 -9.69 -9.09
CA GLY A 13 -3.13 -8.36 -8.82
C GLY A 13 -3.41 -7.82 -7.41
N ILE A 14 -4.07 -8.59 -6.54
CA ILE A 14 -4.31 -8.21 -5.14
C ILE A 14 -3.04 -8.47 -4.33
N TYR A 15 -2.64 -7.49 -3.54
CA TYR A 15 -1.61 -7.67 -2.52
C TYR A 15 -2.26 -8.06 -1.20
N ALA A 16 -1.84 -9.17 -0.61
CA ALA A 16 -2.30 -9.62 0.70
C ALA A 16 -1.11 -9.69 1.67
N GLY A 17 -1.30 -9.18 2.88
CA GLY A 17 -0.19 -9.04 3.82
C GLY A 17 -0.60 -8.53 5.20
N GLU A 18 0.38 -8.02 5.93
CA GLU A 18 0.20 -7.40 7.25
C GLU A 18 0.80 -6.01 7.26
N ILE A 19 0.09 -5.06 7.88
CA ILE A 19 0.65 -3.76 8.28
C ILE A 19 0.92 -3.83 9.78
N ARG A 20 2.16 -3.52 10.15
CA ARG A 20 2.65 -3.57 11.53
C ARG A 20 3.43 -2.30 11.87
N THR A 21 2.95 -1.61 12.89
CA THR A 21 3.65 -0.52 13.58
C THR A 21 3.80 -0.88 15.06
N LEU A 22 4.26 0.06 15.90
CA LEU A 22 4.40 -0.18 17.33
C LEU A 22 3.05 -0.52 18.00
N THR A 23 1.95 0.09 17.54
CA THR A 23 0.62 -0.03 18.17
C THR A 23 -0.43 -0.69 17.26
N LEU A 24 -0.15 -0.82 15.96
CA LEU A 24 -1.05 -1.42 14.98
C LEU A 24 -0.48 -2.75 14.47
N ARG A 25 -1.32 -3.78 14.41
CA ARG A 25 -1.00 -5.03 13.71
C ARG A 25 -2.26 -5.57 13.05
N VAL A 26 -2.38 -5.43 11.74
CA VAL A 26 -3.59 -5.81 11.00
C VAL A 26 -3.25 -6.54 9.71
N LYS A 27 -4.02 -7.58 9.42
CA LYS A 27 -4.03 -8.17 8.08
C LYS A 27 -4.72 -7.19 7.13
N ALA A 28 -4.05 -6.88 6.03
CA ALA A 28 -4.52 -5.92 5.04
C ALA A 28 -4.49 -6.53 3.64
N SER A 29 -5.39 -6.04 2.79
CA SER A 29 -5.35 -6.30 1.35
C SER A 29 -5.37 -4.99 0.57
N ILE A 30 -4.54 -4.91 -0.46
CA ILE A 30 -4.50 -3.79 -1.41
C ILE A 30 -5.05 -4.32 -2.72
N ARG A 31 -6.20 -3.79 -3.15
CA ARG A 31 -6.96 -4.31 -4.29
C ARG A 31 -6.99 -3.29 -5.42
N PRO A 32 -6.77 -3.69 -6.68
CA PRO A 32 -6.98 -2.79 -7.80
C PRO A 32 -8.45 -2.38 -7.88
N VAL A 33 -8.70 -1.15 -8.33
CA VAL A 33 -10.04 -0.62 -8.60
C VAL A 33 -10.06 0.06 -9.96
N GLU A 34 -11.25 0.13 -10.57
CA GLU A 34 -11.41 0.87 -11.81
C GLU A 34 -11.20 2.37 -11.55
N ARG A 35 -10.48 3.02 -12.47
CA ARG A 35 -10.18 4.46 -12.37
C ARG A 35 -11.29 5.26 -13.02
N ASP A 36 -11.99 6.06 -12.23
CA ASP A 36 -13.02 6.96 -12.75
C ASP A 36 -12.46 8.24 -13.39
N HIS A 37 -11.24 8.67 -13.00
CA HIS A 37 -10.59 9.89 -13.48
C HIS A 37 -9.07 9.85 -13.27
N ASP A 38 -8.33 10.79 -13.85
CA ASP A 38 -6.86 10.81 -13.80
C ASP A 38 -6.29 10.80 -12.38
N LYS A 39 -6.97 11.48 -11.45
CA LYS A 39 -6.57 11.55 -10.03
C LYS A 39 -7.15 10.43 -9.16
N ALA A 40 -7.98 9.54 -9.71
CA ALA A 40 -8.49 8.38 -8.97
C ALA A 40 -7.32 7.51 -8.50
N PRO A 41 -7.48 6.85 -7.34
CA PRO A 41 -6.56 5.80 -6.96
C PRO A 41 -6.68 4.59 -7.90
N ASP A 42 -5.54 3.96 -8.17
CA ASP A 42 -5.48 2.67 -8.87
C ASP A 42 -5.83 1.51 -7.92
N HIS A 43 -5.66 1.71 -6.61
CA HIS A 43 -5.86 0.68 -5.60
C HIS A 43 -6.55 1.19 -4.33
N ARG A 44 -7.26 0.31 -3.63
CA ARG A 44 -7.85 0.55 -2.30
C ARG A 44 -7.26 -0.39 -1.25
N VAL A 45 -7.03 0.13 -0.05
CA VAL A 45 -6.48 -0.62 1.08
C VAL A 45 -7.59 -0.94 2.07
N ASN A 46 -7.74 -2.24 2.36
CA ASN A 46 -8.77 -2.76 3.24
C ASN A 46 -8.16 -3.58 4.37
N ALA A 47 -8.68 -3.45 5.59
CA ALA A 47 -8.35 -4.28 6.74
C ALA A 47 -9.59 -4.46 7.61
N GLY A 48 -9.79 -5.65 8.20
CA GLY A 48 -10.92 -5.87 9.11
C GLY A 48 -12.33 -5.62 8.51
N GLY A 49 -12.47 -5.66 7.18
CA GLY A 49 -13.73 -5.36 6.48
C GLY A 49 -14.00 -3.87 6.23
N VAL A 50 -13.06 -2.98 6.56
CA VAL A 50 -13.16 -1.53 6.28
C VAL A 50 -12.08 -1.09 5.30
N GLU A 51 -12.43 -0.11 4.45
CA GLU A 51 -11.47 0.60 3.62
C GLU A 51 -10.87 1.77 4.42
N PHE A 52 -9.55 1.92 4.39
CA PHE A 52 -8.84 2.96 5.16
C PHE A 52 -7.64 3.54 4.40
N GLY A 53 -7.54 3.30 3.09
CA GLY A 53 -6.44 3.81 2.32
C GLY A 53 -6.60 3.66 0.82
N ALA A 54 -5.72 4.34 0.11
CA ALA A 54 -5.72 4.41 -1.34
C ALA A 54 -4.30 4.35 -1.88
N GLY A 55 -4.14 3.84 -3.09
CA GLY A 55 -2.86 3.65 -3.77
C GLY A 55 -2.85 4.14 -5.19
N TRP A 56 -1.72 4.71 -5.61
CA TRP A 56 -1.47 5.19 -6.96
C TRP A 56 -0.21 4.53 -7.52
N THR A 57 -0.34 3.93 -8.70
CA THR A 57 0.78 3.32 -9.41
C THR A 57 1.67 4.42 -9.97
N LYS A 58 2.97 4.37 -9.67
CA LYS A 58 3.96 5.34 -10.12
C LYS A 58 5.19 4.62 -10.65
N ALA A 59 5.91 5.30 -11.54
CA ALA A 59 7.22 4.85 -12.01
C ALA A 59 8.33 5.69 -11.36
N ALA A 60 9.39 5.04 -10.89
CA ALA A 60 10.58 5.72 -10.40
C ALA A 60 11.27 6.47 -11.55
N ARG A 61 11.64 7.73 -11.31
CA ARG A 61 12.19 8.60 -12.38
C ARG A 61 13.50 8.10 -12.96
N GLU A 62 14.33 7.46 -12.13
CA GLU A 62 15.67 7.03 -12.52
C GLU A 62 15.70 5.62 -13.12
N THR A 63 14.93 4.70 -12.55
CA THR A 63 14.97 3.28 -12.93
C THR A 63 13.78 2.84 -13.80
N GLY A 64 12.71 3.64 -13.86
CA GLY A 64 11.44 3.25 -14.46
C GLY A 64 10.69 2.18 -13.66
N ALA A 65 11.21 1.73 -12.51
CA ALA A 65 10.59 0.68 -11.72
C ALA A 65 9.23 1.13 -11.19
N GLU A 66 8.23 0.26 -11.36
CA GLU A 66 6.87 0.49 -10.86
C GLU A 66 6.81 0.30 -9.35
N TYR A 67 6.15 1.22 -8.65
CA TYR A 67 5.86 1.13 -7.23
C TYR A 67 4.47 1.69 -6.94
N LEU A 68 3.89 1.29 -5.81
CA LEU A 68 2.62 1.83 -5.35
C LEU A 68 2.84 2.90 -4.28
N SER A 69 2.43 4.13 -4.57
CA SER A 69 2.36 5.22 -3.60
C SER A 69 1.07 5.09 -2.82
N LEU A 70 1.12 4.86 -1.52
CA LEU A 70 -0.03 4.64 -0.65
C LEU A 70 -0.26 5.82 0.30
N LYS A 71 -1.53 6.15 0.51
CA LYS A 71 -2.01 7.01 1.61
C LYS A 71 -2.93 6.17 2.48
N LEU A 72 -2.56 5.95 3.73
CA LEU A 72 -3.39 5.30 4.75
C LEU A 72 -3.97 6.38 5.65
N ASP A 73 -5.29 6.43 5.77
CA ASP A 73 -6.02 7.50 6.40
C ASP A 73 -7.22 6.89 7.14
N ASP A 74 -7.04 6.67 8.44
CA ASP A 74 -8.03 6.09 9.34
C ASP A 74 -8.31 7.07 10.49
N PRO A 75 -9.55 7.16 11.01
CA PRO A 75 -9.88 8.06 12.12
C PRO A 75 -9.05 7.88 13.39
N SER A 76 -8.42 6.71 13.60
CA SER A 76 -7.51 6.48 14.73
C SER A 76 -6.12 7.07 14.53
N PHE A 77 -5.78 7.52 13.31
CA PHE A 77 -4.49 8.14 13.02
C PHE A 77 -4.55 9.64 13.27
N PRO A 78 -3.55 10.23 13.94
CA PRO A 78 -3.49 11.69 14.13
C PRO A 78 -3.26 12.46 12.82
N ALA A 79 -2.75 11.79 11.78
CA ALA A 79 -2.55 12.30 10.43
C ALA A 79 -2.42 11.13 9.44
N PRO A 80 -2.64 11.36 8.13
CA PRO A 80 -2.43 10.33 7.12
C PRO A 80 -0.99 9.81 7.10
N ILE A 81 -0.84 8.50 6.90
CA ILE A 81 0.46 7.83 6.74
C ILE A 81 0.72 7.61 5.25
N TYR A 82 1.82 8.15 4.76
CA TYR A 82 2.27 7.93 3.38
C TYR A 82 3.32 6.83 3.32
N ALA A 83 3.10 5.84 2.48
CA ALA A 83 4.00 4.70 2.34
C ALA A 83 4.19 4.32 0.88
N THR A 84 5.27 3.61 0.59
CA THR A 84 5.57 3.06 -0.72
C THR A 84 5.60 1.56 -0.65
N LEU A 85 4.79 0.89 -1.46
CA LEU A 85 4.90 -0.55 -1.68
C LEU A 85 5.87 -0.78 -2.84
N THR A 86 6.96 -1.48 -2.58
CA THR A 86 7.96 -1.84 -3.59
C THR A 86 8.21 -3.34 -3.55
N GLN A 87 8.56 -3.91 -4.71
CA GLN A 87 9.03 -5.29 -4.76
C GLN A 87 10.37 -5.38 -4.03
N GLY A 88 10.48 -6.36 -3.14
CA GLY A 88 11.71 -6.81 -2.50
C GLY A 88 12.20 -8.11 -3.12
N ASP A 89 13.04 -8.81 -2.38
CA ASP A 89 13.61 -10.11 -2.77
C ASP A 89 12.53 -11.21 -2.75
N ASP A 90 12.75 -12.27 -3.54
CA ASP A 90 11.92 -13.49 -3.55
C ASP A 90 10.41 -13.28 -3.76
N GLY A 91 10.00 -12.18 -4.39
CA GLY A 91 8.59 -11.87 -4.66
C GLY A 91 7.81 -11.29 -3.47
N GLU A 92 8.49 -10.99 -2.35
CA GLU A 92 7.91 -10.20 -1.27
C GLU A 92 7.73 -8.73 -1.71
N TYR A 93 6.66 -8.09 -1.26
CA TYR A 93 6.45 -6.66 -1.38
C TYR A 93 6.57 -5.99 -0.02
N LYS A 94 7.46 -5.00 0.09
CA LYS A 94 7.75 -4.30 1.34
C LYS A 94 7.00 -2.97 1.34
N LEU A 95 6.23 -2.72 2.40
CA LEU A 95 5.55 -1.46 2.62
C LEU A 95 6.45 -0.54 3.46
N ILE A 96 7.01 0.47 2.83
CA ILE A 96 7.99 1.38 3.43
C ILE A 96 7.32 2.70 3.76
N TRP A 97 7.26 3.04 5.05
CA TRP A 97 6.78 4.33 5.50
C TRP A 97 7.82 5.44 5.28
N SER A 98 7.33 6.57 4.77
CA SER A 98 8.08 7.79 4.52
C SER A 98 7.51 8.95 5.34
N ARG A 99 8.40 9.75 5.95
CA ARG A 99 8.07 10.98 6.67
C ARG A 99 8.45 12.18 5.83
#